data_AF-A0A850T0L0-F1
#
_entry.id   AF-A0A850T0L0-F1
#
_cell.length_a   1.000
_cell.length_b   1.000
_cell.length_c   1.000
_cell.angle_alpha   90.00
_cell.angle_beta   90.00
_cell.angle_gamma   90.00
#
_symmetry.space_group_name_H-M   'P 1'
#
loop_
_entity.id
_entity.type
_entity.pdbx_description
1 polymer ?
#
loop_
_entity_poly.entity_id
_entity_poly.type
_entity_poly.pdbx_seq_one_letter_code
_entity_poly.pdbx_strand_id
1 'polypeptide(L)'
;MAGRSVGARGGRPRLLSGGNPQIANGFGDAPVEAYFSAMPGWKQDVGRRLDALIGSARPGVRRAVKWNSPFYGAKDETWFLSFHCYSQYIKVAFFEGASLSPMPPGLSKQKCVRCLDLR
;
A
#
# COMPACT_ATOMS: atom_id res chain seq x y z
N MET A 1 22.07 -24.49 0.14
CA MET A 1 21.35 -24.36 -1.15
C MET A 1 21.14 -22.89 -1.43
N ALA A 2 21.71 -22.38 -2.52
CA ALA A 2 21.65 -20.97 -2.88
C ALA A 2 20.26 -20.62 -3.44
N GLY A 3 19.55 -19.70 -2.78
CA GLY A 3 18.32 -19.12 -3.29
C GLY A 3 18.64 -18.25 -4.51
N ARG A 4 18.05 -18.59 -5.66
CA ARG A 4 18.11 -17.76 -6.87
C ARG A 4 17.43 -16.42 -6.60
N SER A 5 18.24 -15.35 -6.54
CA SER A 5 17.74 -13.98 -6.71
C SER A 5 17.30 -13.82 -8.17
N VAL A 6 16.00 -13.62 -8.39
CA VAL A 6 15.48 -13.18 -9.69
C VAL A 6 15.76 -11.69 -9.79
N GLY A 7 16.85 -11.34 -10.48
CA GLY A 7 17.18 -9.96 -10.79
C GLY A 7 16.05 -9.29 -11.56
N ALA A 8 15.61 -8.13 -11.05
CA ALA A 8 14.70 -7.25 -11.77
C ALA A 8 15.38 -6.76 -13.05
N ARG A 9 14.87 -7.16 -14.22
CA ARG A 9 15.25 -6.56 -15.50
C ARG A 9 14.81 -5.09 -15.48
N GLY A 10 15.73 -4.17 -15.76
CA GLY A 10 15.60 -2.71 -15.60
C GLY A 10 14.59 -2.02 -16.51
N GLY A 11 13.31 -2.37 -16.39
CA GLY A 11 12.17 -1.68 -16.98
C GLY A 11 11.20 -1.20 -15.89
N ARG A 12 10.36 -0.21 -16.22
CA ARG A 12 9.28 0.22 -15.31
C ARG A 12 8.37 -0.99 -14.99
N PRO A 13 7.96 -1.18 -13.73
CA PRO A 13 7.04 -2.25 -13.36
C PRO A 13 5.77 -2.24 -14.21
N ARG A 14 5.28 -3.42 -14.58
CA ARG A 14 4.00 -3.57 -15.27
C ARG A 14 2.87 -3.04 -14.38
N LEU A 15 1.84 -2.45 -14.98
CA LEU A 15 0.62 -2.09 -14.26
C LEU A 15 -0.46 -3.16 -14.46
N LEU A 16 -1.16 -3.49 -13.39
CA LEU A 16 -2.35 -4.34 -13.41
C LEU A 16 -3.56 -3.55 -13.93
N SER A 17 -4.68 -4.25 -14.12
CA SER A 17 -5.98 -3.62 -14.38
C SER A 17 -6.28 -2.56 -13.31
N GLY A 18 -6.67 -1.36 -13.72
CA GLY A 18 -6.88 -0.24 -12.79
C GLY A 18 -5.63 0.62 -12.52
N GLY A 19 -4.48 0.28 -13.10
CA GLY A 19 -3.25 1.07 -12.99
C GLY A 19 -2.42 0.79 -11.74
N ASN A 20 -2.72 -0.29 -11.01
CA ASN A 20 -1.95 -0.67 -9.83
C ASN A 20 -0.57 -1.23 -10.21
N PRO A 21 0.53 -0.71 -9.63
CA PRO A 21 1.86 -1.28 -9.86
C PRO A 21 1.94 -2.77 -9.51
N GLN A 22 2.49 -3.57 -10.41
CA GLN A 22 2.81 -4.97 -10.16
C GLN A 22 4.20 -5.07 -9.54
N ILE A 23 4.25 -5.14 -8.21
CA ILE A 23 5.48 -5.21 -7.42
C ILE A 23 5.49 -6.52 -6.64
N ALA A 24 6.62 -7.23 -6.70
CA ALA A 24 6.80 -8.47 -5.95
C ALA A 24 6.67 -8.24 -4.45
N ASN A 25 6.24 -9.28 -3.72
CA ASN A 25 6.16 -9.22 -2.27
C ASN A 25 7.56 -8.94 -1.68
N GLY A 26 7.62 -8.06 -0.70
CA GLY A 26 8.87 -7.69 -0.04
C GLY A 26 8.63 -6.84 1.19
N PHE A 27 9.55 -6.91 2.14
CA PHE A 27 9.52 -6.11 3.37
C PHE A 27 10.46 -4.92 3.29
N GLY A 28 10.18 -3.90 4.09
CA GLY A 28 10.99 -2.68 4.20
C GLY A 28 10.62 -1.63 3.16
N ASP A 29 11.43 -0.57 3.13
CA ASP A 29 11.13 0.64 2.37
C ASP A 29 11.35 0.45 0.86
N ALA A 30 12.38 -0.31 0.47
CA ALA A 30 12.74 -0.52 -0.94
C ALA A 30 11.58 -1.00 -1.86
N PRO A 31 10.81 -2.06 -1.52
CA PRO A 31 9.67 -2.47 -2.35
C PRO A 31 8.54 -1.43 -2.37
N VAL A 32 8.36 -0.67 -1.29
CA VAL A 32 7.33 0.37 -1.21
C VAL A 32 7.73 1.61 -2.03
N GLU A 33 9.00 2.00 -2.02
CA GLU A 33 9.53 3.05 -2.90
C GLU A 33 9.46 2.68 -4.39
N ALA A 34 9.70 1.40 -4.71
CA ALA A 34 9.51 0.89 -6.07
C ALA A 34 8.03 0.98 -6.48
N TYR A 35 7.10 0.70 -5.56
CA TYR A 35 5.67 0.87 -5.79
C TYR A 35 5.33 2.34 -6.08
N PHE A 36 5.78 3.29 -5.25
CA PHE A 36 5.53 4.72 -5.47
C PHE A 36 6.08 5.22 -6.80
N SER A 37 7.29 4.81 -7.15
CA SER A 37 7.94 5.20 -8.41
C SER A 37 7.21 4.68 -9.65
N ALA A 38 6.36 3.65 -9.49
CA ALA A 38 5.57 3.07 -10.55
C ALA A 38 4.09 3.52 -10.54
N MET A 39 3.65 4.27 -9.52
CA MET A 39 2.27 4.76 -9.47
C MET A 39 1.99 5.75 -10.61
N PRO A 40 0.84 5.67 -11.30
CA PRO A 40 0.58 6.50 -12.46
C PRO A 40 0.06 7.89 -12.10
N GLY A 41 0.66 8.92 -12.71
CA GLY A 41 0.16 10.30 -12.68
C GLY A 41 0.03 10.87 -11.25
N TRP A 42 -1.07 11.57 -10.99
CA TRP A 42 -1.35 12.21 -9.69
C TRP A 42 -1.32 11.23 -8.50
N LYS A 43 -1.53 9.93 -8.76
CA LYS A 43 -1.54 8.92 -7.71
C LYS A 43 -0.16 8.76 -7.07
N GLN A 44 0.92 9.04 -7.80
CA GLN A 44 2.28 9.01 -7.25
C GLN A 44 2.45 9.99 -6.09
N ASP A 45 2.02 11.24 -6.27
CA ASP A 45 2.14 12.28 -5.25
C ASP A 45 1.27 11.97 -4.03
N VAL A 46 0.05 11.48 -4.27
CA VAL A 46 -0.85 11.07 -3.18
C VAL A 46 -0.29 9.87 -2.42
N GLY A 47 0.28 8.88 -3.12
CA GLY A 47 0.93 7.72 -2.49
C GLY A 47 2.09 8.13 -1.57
N ARG A 48 2.97 9.02 -2.05
CA ARG A 48 4.09 9.54 -1.25
C ARG A 48 3.62 10.36 -0.06
N ARG A 49 2.59 11.20 -0.24
CA ARG A 49 2.00 11.96 0.86
C ARG A 49 1.38 11.05 1.91
N LEU A 50 0.71 9.98 1.48
CA LEU A 50 0.13 8.99 2.39
C LEU A 50 1.22 8.28 3.20
N ASP A 51 2.32 7.86 2.57
CA ASP A 51 3.46 7.25 3.29
C ASP A 51 4.04 8.20 4.35
N ALA A 52 4.28 9.45 3.98
CA ALA A 52 4.83 10.46 4.89
C ALA A 52 3.90 10.70 6.09
N LEU A 53 2.58 10.76 5.87
CA LEU A 53 1.59 10.90 6.94
C LEU A 53 1.54 9.67 7.85
N ILE A 54 1.63 8.47 7.29
CA ILE A 54 1.64 7.23 8.08
C ILE A 54 2.92 7.15 8.92
N GLY A 55 4.07 7.47 8.33
CA GLY A 55 5.37 7.48 9.01
C GLY A 55 5.43 8.50 10.14
N SER A 56 4.84 9.68 9.95
CA SER A 56 4.77 10.72 11.00
C SER A 56 3.79 10.35 12.11
N ALA A 57 2.63 9.79 11.77
CA ALA A 57 1.64 9.34 12.76
C ALA A 57 2.13 8.13 13.57
N ARG A 58 2.96 7.26 12.98
CA ARG A 58 3.52 6.08 13.64
C ARG A 58 5.02 5.94 13.36
N PRO A 59 5.89 6.56 14.18
CA PRO A 59 7.33 6.34 14.10
C PRO A 59 7.67 4.85 14.24
N GLY A 60 8.55 4.36 13.37
CA GLY A 60 8.92 2.94 13.31
C GLY A 60 7.86 2.03 12.68
N VAL A 61 6.92 2.59 11.90
CA VAL A 61 5.95 1.80 11.13
C VAL A 61 6.66 0.78 10.23
N ARG A 62 6.16 -0.45 10.22
CA ARG A 62 6.65 -1.50 9.30
C ARG A 62 6.01 -1.28 7.94
N ARG A 63 6.82 -1.35 6.89
CA ARG A 63 6.40 -1.28 5.50
C ARG A 63 6.61 -2.62 4.79
N ALA A 64 5.72 -2.94 3.87
CA ALA A 64 5.87 -4.07 2.97
C ALA A 64 5.04 -3.86 1.71
N VAL A 65 5.40 -4.55 0.63
CA VAL A 65 4.47 -4.86 -0.45
C VAL A 65 3.99 -6.28 -0.27
N LYS A 66 2.66 -6.47 -0.25
CA LYS A 66 1.99 -7.77 -0.21
C LYS A 66 0.89 -7.80 -1.23
N TRP A 67 0.87 -8.84 -2.07
CA TRP A 67 -0.11 -9.03 -3.14
C TRP A 67 -0.26 -7.80 -4.06
N ASN A 68 0.85 -7.16 -4.41
CA ASN A 68 0.93 -5.93 -5.21
C ASN A 68 0.36 -4.67 -4.54
N SER A 69 0.18 -4.63 -3.22
CA SER A 69 -0.27 -3.44 -2.49
C SER A 69 0.71 -3.09 -1.37
N PRO A 70 0.93 -1.81 -1.06
CA PRO A 70 1.66 -1.40 0.13
C PRO A 70 0.86 -1.72 1.40
N PHE A 71 1.55 -2.21 2.42
CA PHE A 71 1.02 -2.57 3.73
C PHE A 71 1.83 -1.88 4.83
N TYR A 72 1.11 -1.42 5.85
CA TYR A 72 1.66 -0.73 7.01
C TYR A 72 1.25 -1.45 8.29
N GLY A 73 2.21 -1.65 9.19
CA GLY A 73 2.03 -2.46 10.38
C GLY A 73 2.70 -1.90 11.62
N ALA A 74 2.22 -2.36 12.78
CA ALA A 74 2.80 -2.07 14.09
C ALA A 74 3.86 -3.14 14.45
N LYS A 75 4.28 -3.17 15.72
CA LYS A 75 5.08 -4.28 16.23
C LYS A 75 4.26 -5.58 16.16
N ASP A 76 4.94 -6.73 16.03
CA ASP A 76 4.36 -8.09 16.08
C ASP A 76 3.38 -8.44 14.96
N GLU A 77 3.91 -8.52 13.72
CA GLU A 77 3.29 -8.94 12.44
C GLU A 77 1.90 -8.38 12.08
N THR A 78 1.38 -7.46 12.87
CA THR A 78 0.03 -6.92 12.74
C THR A 78 0.04 -5.75 11.76
N TRP A 79 -0.65 -5.94 10.65
CA TRP A 79 -0.90 -4.92 9.64
C TRP A 79 -2.18 -4.17 9.99
N PHE A 80 -2.21 -2.85 9.81
CA PHE A 80 -3.39 -2.04 10.12
C PHE A 80 -3.93 -1.27 8.92
N LEU A 81 -3.11 -1.08 7.87
CA LEU A 81 -3.49 -0.32 6.68
C LEU A 81 -2.85 -0.92 5.42
N SER A 82 -3.60 -0.90 4.32
CA SER A 82 -3.07 -1.08 2.98
C SER A 82 -3.74 -0.12 2.01
N PHE A 83 -3.18 0.08 0.83
CA PHE A 83 -3.89 0.78 -0.25
C PHE A 83 -3.61 0.19 -1.63
N HIS A 84 -4.50 0.48 -2.57
CA HIS A 84 -4.46 -0.06 -3.93
C HIS A 84 -4.93 0.99 -4.95
N CYS A 85 -4.28 1.05 -6.11
CA CYS A 85 -4.72 1.96 -7.17
C CYS A 85 -5.86 1.35 -7.98
N TYR A 86 -6.92 2.12 -8.15
CA TYR A 86 -7.97 1.89 -9.15
C TYR A 86 -7.87 2.95 -10.25
N SER A 87 -8.57 2.74 -11.38
CA SER A 87 -8.47 3.66 -12.52
C SER A 87 -8.71 5.13 -12.11
N GLN A 88 -9.71 5.37 -11.26
CA GLN A 88 -10.18 6.71 -10.91
C GLN A 88 -9.85 7.15 -9.46
N TYR A 89 -9.30 6.27 -8.63
CA TYR A 89 -9.09 6.57 -7.21
C TYR A 89 -8.00 5.69 -6.60
N ILE A 90 -7.52 6.06 -5.42
CA ILE A 90 -6.72 5.18 -4.56
C ILE A 90 -7.64 4.71 -3.43
N LYS A 91 -7.77 3.40 -3.24
CA LYS A 91 -8.52 2.83 -2.11
C LYS A 91 -7.57 2.61 -0.95
N VAL A 92 -7.79 3.31 0.16
CA VAL A 92 -7.11 3.05 1.43
C VAL A 92 -8.01 2.16 2.28
N ALA A 93 -7.51 1.01 2.70
CA ALA A 93 -8.22 0.05 3.54
C ALA A 93 -7.60 0.03 4.94
N PHE A 94 -8.42 0.34 5.95
CA PHE A 94 -8.08 0.26 7.37
C PHE A 94 -8.63 -1.05 7.94
N PHE A 95 -7.75 -1.92 8.46
CA PHE A 95 -8.16 -3.29 8.81
C PHE A 95 -9.06 -3.36 10.04
N GLU A 96 -8.84 -2.45 11.00
CA GLU A 96 -9.74 -2.19 12.13
C GLU A 96 -10.49 -0.86 11.94
N GLY A 97 -10.82 -0.51 10.70
CA GLY A 97 -11.42 0.78 10.36
C GLY A 97 -12.76 1.07 11.05
N ALA A 98 -13.52 0.06 11.44
CA ALA A 98 -14.76 0.21 12.19
C ALA A 98 -14.56 0.75 13.62
N SER A 99 -13.34 0.68 14.15
CA SER A 99 -12.98 1.22 15.47
C SER A 99 -12.46 2.67 15.42
N LEU A 100 -12.27 3.23 14.23
CA LEU A 100 -11.74 4.58 14.06
C LEU A 100 -12.83 5.65 14.26
N SER A 101 -12.41 6.83 14.72
CA SER A 101 -13.25 8.01 14.83
C SER A 101 -12.57 9.22 14.17
N PRO A 102 -13.15 9.81 13.11
CA PRO A 102 -14.37 9.36 12.42
C PRO A 102 -14.14 8.02 11.70
N MET A 103 -15.19 7.21 11.61
CA MET A 103 -15.15 5.94 10.87
C MET A 103 -15.04 6.21 9.35
N PRO A 104 -14.09 5.60 8.62
CA PRO A 104 -14.00 5.77 7.18
C PRO A 104 -15.30 5.29 6.50
N PRO A 105 -15.80 6.02 5.48
CA PRO A 105 -17.16 5.83 4.98
C PRO A 105 -17.33 4.58 4.10
N GLY A 106 -16.26 4.09 3.48
CA GLY A 106 -16.31 2.98 2.53
C GLY A 106 -16.48 1.63 3.21
N LEU A 107 -17.43 0.83 2.73
CA LEU A 107 -17.64 -0.54 3.21
C LEU A 107 -16.63 -1.53 2.60
N SER A 108 -16.45 -2.64 3.30
CA SER A 108 -15.69 -3.81 2.84
C SER A 108 -16.52 -5.07 3.09
N LYS A 109 -16.23 -6.15 2.37
CA LYS A 109 -16.81 -7.48 2.67
C LYS A 109 -16.40 -8.00 4.05
N GLN A 110 -15.26 -7.54 4.57
CA GLN A 110 -14.78 -7.88 5.90
C GLN A 110 -15.40 -6.93 6.93
N LYS A 111 -16.01 -7.50 7.98
CA LYS A 111 -16.85 -6.78 8.95
C LYS A 111 -16.18 -5.54 9.55
N CYS A 112 -14.92 -5.67 9.98
CA CYS A 112 -14.18 -4.62 10.68
C CYS A 112 -13.45 -3.65 9.74
N VAL A 113 -13.29 -4.00 8.45
CA VAL A 113 -12.53 -3.20 7.51
C VAL A 113 -13.39 -2.03 7.02
N ARG A 114 -12.80 -0.83 6.98
CA ARG A 114 -13.38 0.35 6.33
C ARG A 114 -12.41 0.93 5.33
N CYS A 115 -12.96 1.53 4.28
CA CYS A 115 -12.20 2.09 3.19
C CYS A 115 -12.38 3.61 3.09
N LEU A 116 -11.37 4.28 2.56
CA LEU A 116 -11.44 5.66 2.10
C LEU A 116 -10.93 5.70 0.66
N ASP A 117 -11.75 6.21 -0.25
CA ASP A 117 -11.36 6.41 -1.64
C ASP A 117 -10.84 7.84 -1.79
N LEU A 118 -9.58 7.99 -2.21
CA LEU A 118 -8.94 9.27 -2.52
C LEU A 118 -9.07 9.53 -4.02
N ARG A 119 -9.52 10.73 -4.40
CA ARG A 119 -9.75 11.17 -5.78
C ARG A 119 -9.01 12.47 -6.06
#